data_AF-A0A958TBX2-F1
#
_entry.id   AF-A0A958TBX2-F1
#
_cell.length_a   1.000
_cell.length_b   1.000
_cell.length_c   1.000
_cell.angle_alpha   90.00
_cell.angle_beta   90.00
_cell.angle_gamma   90.00
#
_symmetry.space_group_name_H-M   'P 1'
#
loop_
_entity.id
_entity.type
_entity.pdbx_description
1 polymer ?
#
loop_
_entity_poly.entity_id
_entity_poly.type
_entity_poly.pdbx_seq_one_letter_code
_entity_poly.pdbx_strand_id
1 'polypeptide(L)'
;MTRFELIKSLLYGILGMVFTIGGFIGLVFPQYAVSGSSSALKALIHATMELGAAVTPIGLLLLWSAFHPKEGRKLQYVYLLFFLLFAGVHWYEFLVGNRTIGSPLVNSVPFLLAIAVSILDSIMTR
;
A
#
# COMPACT_ATOMS: atom_id res chain seq x y z
N MET A 1 5.21 27.93 1.52
CA MET A 1 5.33 26.57 2.10
C MET A 1 5.98 26.68 3.46
N THR A 2 5.31 26.23 4.52
CA THR A 2 5.90 26.21 5.88
C THR A 2 6.99 25.13 5.95
N ARG A 3 7.92 25.22 6.92
CA ARG A 3 8.92 24.15 7.15
C ARG A 3 8.26 22.79 7.35
N PHE A 4 7.10 22.84 7.98
CA PHE A 4 6.28 21.70 8.28
C PHE A 4 5.65 21.08 7.01
N GLU A 5 5.09 21.90 6.12
CA GLU A 5 4.62 21.45 4.79
C GLU A 5 5.77 20.86 3.96
N LEU A 6 6.96 21.46 4.02
CA LEU A 6 8.16 20.94 3.32
C LEU A 6 8.52 19.52 3.80
N ILE A 7 8.56 19.29 5.12
CA ILE A 7 8.89 17.96 5.68
C ILE A 7 7.85 16.94 5.25
N LYS A 8 6.55 17.28 5.31
CA LYS A 8 5.48 16.40 4.81
C LYS A 8 5.67 16.05 3.35
N SER A 9 5.91 17.05 2.50
CA SER A 9 6.12 16.85 1.08
C SER A 9 7.32 15.94 0.79
N LEU A 10 8.43 16.09 1.53
CA LEU A 10 9.59 15.21 1.39
C LEU A 10 9.29 13.77 1.81
N LEU A 11 8.63 13.57 2.95
CA LEU A 11 8.26 12.23 3.43
C LEU A 11 7.31 11.53 2.45
N TYR A 12 6.28 12.24 2.00
CA TYR A 12 5.34 11.72 1.01
C TYR A 12 6.00 11.47 -0.34
N GLY A 13 6.91 12.34 -0.78
CA GLY A 13 7.68 12.15 -2.00
C GLY A 13 8.53 10.88 -1.96
N ILE A 14 9.30 10.69 -0.89
CA ILE A 14 10.18 9.53 -0.73
C ILE A 14 9.36 8.24 -0.63
N LEU A 15 8.39 8.19 0.29
CA LEU A 15 7.55 7.00 0.47
C LEU A 15 6.72 6.70 -0.78
N GLY A 16 6.19 7.74 -1.42
CA GLY A 16 5.43 7.62 -2.65
C GLY A 16 6.26 7.06 -3.79
N MET A 17 7.51 7.49 -3.93
CA MET A 17 8.43 6.96 -4.94
C MET A 17 8.77 5.49 -4.67
N VAL A 18 9.07 5.12 -3.42
CA VAL A 18 9.37 3.73 -3.04
C VAL A 18 8.17 2.82 -3.32
N PHE A 19 6.96 3.22 -2.92
CA PHE A 19 5.75 2.40 -3.11
C PHE A 19 5.32 2.33 -4.57
N THR A 20 5.45 3.43 -5.32
CA THR A 20 5.12 3.44 -6.75
C THR A 20 6.07 2.53 -7.52
N ILE A 21 7.38 2.72 -7.36
CA ILE A 21 8.40 1.95 -8.10
C ILE A 21 8.38 0.50 -7.64
N GLY A 22 8.42 0.25 -6.33
CA GLY A 22 8.41 -1.10 -5.77
C GLY A 22 7.13 -1.85 -6.11
N GLY A 23 5.97 -1.20 -5.98
CA GLY A 23 4.68 -1.77 -6.36
C GLY A 23 4.58 -2.06 -7.85
N PHE A 24 5.04 -1.13 -8.70
CA PHE A 24 5.02 -1.30 -10.15
C PHE A 24 5.93 -2.43 -10.59
N ILE A 25 7.12 -2.55 -9.99
CA ILE A 25 8.02 -3.69 -10.23
C ILE A 25 7.35 -5.00 -9.81
N GLY A 26 6.73 -5.05 -8.62
CA GLY A 26 6.01 -6.23 -8.16
C GLY A 26 4.81 -6.60 -9.03
N LEU A 27 4.17 -5.61 -9.64
CA LEU A 27 3.02 -5.80 -10.52
C LEU A 27 3.41 -6.26 -11.93
N VAL A 28 4.40 -5.61 -12.55
CA VAL A 28 4.76 -5.80 -13.97
C VAL A 28 5.85 -6.87 -14.13
N PHE A 29 6.70 -7.02 -13.12
CA PHE A 29 7.83 -7.93 -13.16
C PHE A 29 7.88 -8.89 -11.96
N PRO A 30 6.77 -9.53 -11.56
CA PRO A 30 6.75 -10.43 -10.40
C PRO A 30 7.74 -11.61 -10.55
N GLN A 31 8.07 -12.01 -11.79
CA GLN A 31 9.05 -13.05 -12.09
C GLN A 31 10.51 -12.67 -11.74
N TYR A 32 10.83 -11.38 -11.63
CA TYR A 32 12.17 -10.95 -11.17
C TYR A 32 12.24 -10.85 -9.65
N ALA A 33 11.10 -10.79 -8.97
CA ALA A 33 11.04 -10.83 -7.51
C ALA A 33 11.21 -12.27 -6.98
N VAL A 34 10.93 -13.29 -7.79
CA VAL A 34 10.95 -14.69 -7.34
C VAL A 34 11.38 -15.67 -8.43
N SER A 35 12.40 -16.50 -8.16
CA SER A 35 12.95 -17.50 -9.10
C SER A 35 12.49 -18.94 -8.78
N GLY A 36 12.22 -19.77 -9.81
CA GLY A 36 11.91 -21.21 -9.70
C GLY A 36 10.67 -21.68 -10.51
N SER A 37 10.11 -22.85 -10.17
CA SER A 37 8.91 -23.42 -10.86
C SER A 37 7.89 -24.17 -9.95
N SER A 38 7.93 -24.01 -8.63
CA SER A 38 7.03 -24.73 -7.70
C SER A 38 5.61 -24.14 -7.61
N SER A 39 4.64 -24.90 -7.10
CA SER A 39 3.29 -24.38 -6.80
C SER A 39 3.32 -23.25 -5.77
N ALA A 40 4.18 -23.37 -4.76
CA ALA A 40 4.43 -22.31 -3.77
C ALA A 40 4.93 -21.01 -4.44
N LEU A 41 5.75 -21.14 -5.49
CA LEU A 41 6.23 -19.99 -6.25
C LEU A 41 5.10 -19.28 -6.99
N LYS A 42 4.19 -20.03 -7.63
CA LYS A 42 3.02 -19.43 -8.32
C LYS A 42 2.16 -18.63 -7.35
N ALA A 43 1.95 -19.16 -6.14
CA ALA A 43 1.22 -18.44 -5.10
C ALA A 43 1.95 -17.16 -4.66
N LEU A 44 3.28 -17.21 -4.54
CA LEU A 44 4.08 -16.04 -4.19
C LEU A 44 4.07 -14.97 -5.29
N ILE A 45 4.22 -15.36 -6.56
CA ILE A 45 4.09 -14.46 -7.72
C ILE A 45 2.73 -13.76 -7.72
N HIS A 46 1.65 -14.53 -7.52
CA HIS A 46 0.30 -13.97 -7.45
C HIS A 46 0.16 -12.97 -6.29
N ALA A 47 0.62 -13.32 -5.10
CA ALA A 47 0.61 -12.43 -3.94
C ALA A 47 1.46 -11.16 -4.17
N THR A 48 2.60 -11.27 -4.87
CA THR A 48 3.43 -10.12 -5.26
C THR A 48 2.69 -9.19 -6.23
N MET A 49 1.94 -9.74 -7.19
CA MET A 49 1.10 -8.95 -8.09
C MET A 49 -0.06 -8.28 -7.35
N GLU A 50 -0.75 -9.00 -6.47
CA GLU A 50 -1.83 -8.45 -5.63
C GLU A 50 -1.30 -7.29 -4.76
N LEU A 51 -0.16 -7.50 -4.10
CA LEU A 51 0.49 -6.49 -3.29
C LEU A 51 0.96 -5.31 -4.13
N GLY A 52 1.55 -5.56 -5.31
CA GLY A 52 1.97 -4.53 -6.26
C GLY A 52 0.79 -3.65 -6.70
N ALA A 53 -0.31 -4.28 -7.13
CA ALA A 53 -1.55 -3.60 -7.49
C ALA A 53 -2.15 -2.78 -6.33
N ALA A 54 -1.99 -3.26 -5.09
CA ALA A 54 -2.45 -2.55 -3.90
C ALA A 54 -1.56 -1.35 -3.54
N VAL A 55 -0.22 -1.50 -3.56
CA VAL A 55 0.71 -0.47 -3.07
C VAL A 55 1.08 0.59 -4.11
N THR A 56 1.04 0.28 -5.42
CA THR A 56 1.26 1.27 -6.49
C THR A 56 0.34 2.49 -6.37
N PRO A 57 -1.00 2.34 -6.24
CA PRO A 57 -1.88 3.49 -6.12
C PRO A 57 -1.70 4.25 -4.79
N ILE A 58 -1.25 3.60 -3.71
CA ILE A 58 -0.80 4.30 -2.48
C ILE A 58 0.41 5.18 -2.80
N GLY A 59 1.38 4.64 -3.52
CA GLY A 59 2.58 5.36 -3.92
C GLY A 59 2.25 6.60 -4.74
N LEU A 60 1.37 6.45 -5.73
CA LEU A 60 0.90 7.56 -6.57
C LEU A 60 0.17 8.62 -5.75
N LEU A 61 -0.62 8.21 -4.76
CA LEU A 61 -1.29 9.15 -3.86
C LEU A 61 -0.30 9.92 -2.99
N LEU A 62 0.70 9.24 -2.43
CA LEU A 62 1.74 9.88 -1.62
C LEU A 62 2.53 10.86 -2.48
N LEU A 63 2.89 10.49 -3.72
CA LEU A 63 3.50 11.41 -4.68
C LEU A 63 2.59 12.61 -4.95
N TRP A 64 1.30 12.40 -5.19
CA TRP A 64 0.35 13.49 -5.40
C TRP A 64 0.24 14.40 -4.17
N SER A 65 0.19 13.81 -2.97
CA SER A 65 0.12 14.52 -1.68
C SER A 65 1.40 15.30 -1.38
N ALA A 66 2.53 14.91 -1.97
CA ALA A 66 3.77 15.67 -1.89
C ALA A 66 3.66 17.03 -2.60
N PHE A 67 2.90 17.10 -3.70
CA PHE A 67 2.62 18.34 -4.43
C PHE A 67 1.37 19.08 -3.93
N HIS A 68 0.48 18.39 -3.22
CA HIS A 68 -0.82 18.90 -2.74
C HIS A 68 -0.98 18.66 -1.22
N PRO A 69 -0.11 19.27 -0.38
CA PRO A 69 -0.03 18.95 1.04
C PRO A 69 -1.27 19.35 1.86
N LYS A 70 -2.19 20.14 1.27
CA LYS A 70 -3.43 20.61 1.90
C LYS A 70 -4.63 19.72 1.56
N GLU A 71 -4.63 19.12 0.38
CA GLU A 71 -5.75 18.33 -0.16
C GLU A 71 -5.63 16.82 0.15
N GLY A 72 -4.43 16.35 0.52
CA GLY A 72 -4.11 14.93 0.76
C GLY A 72 -5.04 14.15 1.69
N ARG A 73 -5.61 14.78 2.73
CA ARG A 73 -6.45 14.10 3.73
C ARG A 73 -7.69 13.44 3.14
N LYS A 74 -8.36 14.10 2.20
CA LYS A 74 -9.63 13.57 1.65
C LYS A 74 -9.40 12.24 0.92
N LEU A 75 -8.31 12.16 0.16
CA LEU A 75 -7.93 10.95 -0.56
C LEU A 75 -7.42 9.85 0.39
N GLN A 76 -6.73 10.18 1.48
CA GLN A 76 -6.31 9.20 2.48
C GLN A 76 -7.50 8.40 3.04
N TYR A 77 -8.64 9.03 3.32
CA TYR A 77 -9.83 8.32 3.81
C TYR A 77 -10.43 7.35 2.79
N VAL A 78 -10.46 7.71 1.50
CA VAL A 78 -10.93 6.83 0.43
C VAL A 78 -10.07 5.58 0.34
N TYR A 79 -8.74 5.74 0.41
CA TYR A 79 -7.81 4.62 0.39
C TYR A 79 -7.84 3.78 1.66
N LEU A 80 -7.99 4.40 2.84
CA LEU A 80 -8.21 3.68 4.09
C LEU A 80 -9.41 2.75 3.98
N LEU A 81 -10.54 3.25 3.45
CA LEU A 81 -11.72 2.43 3.22
C LEU A 81 -11.45 1.32 2.21
N PHE A 82 -10.80 1.64 1.08
CA PHE A 82 -10.45 0.65 0.07
C PHE A 82 -9.61 -0.50 0.65
N PHE A 83 -8.52 -0.19 1.38
CA PHE A 83 -7.67 -1.23 1.95
C PHE A 83 -8.31 -1.96 3.12
N LEU A 84 -9.19 -1.30 3.88
CA LEU A 84 -10.00 -1.98 4.90
C LEU A 84 -10.89 -3.05 4.25
N LEU A 85 -11.61 -2.68 3.19
CA LEU A 85 -12.48 -3.60 2.46
C LEU A 85 -11.65 -4.73 1.80
N PHE A 86 -10.53 -4.37 1.18
CA PHE A 86 -9.62 -5.33 0.55
C PHE A 86 -9.06 -6.35 1.57
N ALA A 87 -8.54 -5.88 2.71
CA ALA A 87 -8.11 -6.76 3.80
C ALA A 87 -9.28 -7.58 4.36
N GLY A 88 -10.45 -6.96 4.52
CA GLY A 88 -11.67 -7.58 5.01
C GLY A 88 -12.13 -8.77 4.17
N VAL A 89 -12.10 -8.65 2.85
CA VAL A 89 -12.42 -9.77 1.94
C VAL A 89 -11.47 -10.95 2.16
N HIS A 90 -10.17 -10.70 2.32
CA HIS A 90 -9.20 -11.77 2.55
C HIS A 90 -9.34 -12.42 3.93
N TRP A 91 -9.70 -11.64 4.95
CA TRP A 91 -10.05 -12.19 6.26
C TRP A 91 -11.30 -13.04 6.19
N TYR A 92 -12.34 -12.59 5.47
CA TYR A 92 -13.55 -13.36 5.24
C TYR A 92 -13.24 -14.70 4.54
N GLU A 93 -12.47 -14.69 3.46
CA GLU A 93 -12.08 -15.90 2.73
C GLU A 93 -11.27 -16.88 3.59
N PHE A 94 -10.43 -16.38 4.49
CA PHE A 94 -9.74 -17.22 5.48
C PHE A 94 -10.73 -17.86 6.47
N LEU A 95 -11.66 -17.08 7.03
CA LEU A 95 -12.62 -17.55 8.04
C LEU A 95 -13.58 -18.61 7.49
N VAL A 96 -13.92 -18.56 6.20
CA VAL A 96 -14.74 -19.58 5.53
C VAL A 96 -13.92 -20.77 5.00
N GLY A 97 -12.61 -20.80 5.25
CA GLY A 97 -11.72 -21.93 4.90
C GLY A 97 -11.20 -21.95 3.47
N ASN A 98 -11.37 -20.87 2.69
CA ASN A 98 -10.93 -20.79 1.30
C ASN A 98 -9.46 -20.35 1.12
N ARG A 99 -8.85 -19.81 2.18
CA ARG A 99 -7.44 -19.34 2.15
C ARG A 99 -6.69 -19.72 3.42
N THR A 100 -5.37 -19.67 3.35
CA THR A 100 -4.48 -19.78 4.52
C THR A 100 -4.33 -18.42 5.22
N ILE A 101 -3.95 -18.44 6.50
CA ILE A 101 -3.77 -17.21 7.32
C ILE A 101 -2.75 -16.22 6.74
N GLY A 102 -1.80 -16.69 5.93
CA GLY A 102 -0.81 -15.83 5.30
C GLY A 102 -1.43 -14.77 4.37
N SER A 103 -2.50 -15.13 3.66
CA SER A 103 -3.15 -14.22 2.71
C SER A 103 -3.76 -12.97 3.37
N PRO A 104 -4.63 -13.08 4.39
CA PRO A 104 -5.16 -11.88 5.07
C PRO A 104 -4.08 -11.07 5.78
N LEU A 105 -3.03 -11.70 6.31
CA LEU A 105 -1.93 -10.98 6.96
C LEU A 105 -1.16 -10.08 5.97
N VAL A 106 -0.76 -10.62 4.82
CA VAL A 106 -0.06 -9.86 3.78
C VAL A 106 -0.96 -8.74 3.23
N ASN A 107 -2.24 -9.05 2.98
CA ASN A 107 -3.20 -8.08 2.44
C ASN A 107 -3.66 -7.03 3.46
N SER A 108 -3.33 -7.20 4.75
CA SER A 108 -3.53 -6.18 5.79
C SER A 108 -2.39 -5.14 5.82
N VAL A 109 -1.23 -5.43 5.23
CA VAL A 109 -0.06 -4.50 5.22
C VAL A 109 -0.41 -3.16 4.57
N PRO A 110 -1.04 -3.09 3.38
CA PRO A 110 -1.46 -1.82 2.78
C PRO A 110 -2.38 -0.99 3.68
N PHE A 111 -3.32 -1.63 4.38
CA PHE A 111 -4.23 -0.96 5.31
C PHE A 111 -3.47 -0.38 6.52
N LEU A 112 -2.57 -1.15 7.11
CA LEU A 112 -1.74 -0.71 8.23
C LEU A 112 -0.83 0.46 7.84
N LEU A 113 -0.25 0.42 6.63
CA LEU A 113 0.54 1.52 6.09
C LEU A 113 -0.31 2.79 5.89
N ALA A 114 -1.53 2.64 5.36
CA ALA A 114 -2.46 3.76 5.20
C ALA A 114 -2.86 4.39 6.55
N ILE A 115 -3.05 3.57 7.60
CA ILE A 115 -3.26 4.05 8.97
C ILE A 115 -2.03 4.83 9.46
N ALA A 116 -0.83 4.25 9.31
CA ALA A 116 0.41 4.89 9.77
C ALA A 116 0.62 6.26 9.12
N VAL A 117 0.40 6.37 7.79
CA VAL A 117 0.45 7.63 7.04
C VAL A 117 -0.58 8.63 7.56
N SER A 118 -1.79 8.18 7.87
CA SER A 118 -2.88 9.04 8.35
C SER A 118 -2.64 9.55 9.78
N ILE A 119 -2.08 8.70 10.65
CA ILE A 119 -1.64 9.09 12.00
C ILE A 119 -0.50 10.11 11.89
N LEU A 120 0.49 9.84 11.04
CA LEU A 120 1.59 10.75 10.81
C LEU A 120 1.08 12.11 10.33
N ASP A 121 0.18 12.16 9.35
CA ASP A 121 -0.46 13.41 8.89
C ASP A 121 -1.14 14.16 10.04
N SER A 122 -1.88 13.44 10.89
CA SER A 122 -2.65 14.01 12.00
C SER A 122 -1.78 14.59 13.11
N ILE A 123 -0.64 13.96 13.42
CA ILE A 123 0.34 14.48 14.39
C ILE A 123 1.00 15.73 13.83
N MET A 124 1.40 15.62 12.57
CA MET A 124 2.14 16.66 11.88
C MET A 124 1.27 17.94 11.81
N THR A 125 -0.01 17.83 11.46
CA THR A 125 -0.88 19.00 11.18
C THR A 125 -1.54 19.67 12.41
N ARG A 126 -1.14 19.29 13.63
CA ARG A 126 -1.52 19.95 14.88
C ARG A 126 -0.46 20.95 15.30
#